data_AF-A0A1Z5HAV0-F1
#
_entry.id   AF-A0A1Z5HAV0-F1
#
_cell.length_a   1.000
_cell.length_b   1.000
_cell.length_c   1.000
_cell.angle_alpha   90.00
_cell.angle_beta   90.00
_cell.angle_gamma   90.00
#
_symmetry.space_group_name_H-M   'P 1'
#
loop_
_entity.id
_entity.type
_entity.pdbx_description
1 polymer ?
#
loop_
_entity_poly.entity_id
_entity_poly.type
_entity_poly.pdbx_seq_one_letter_code
_entity_poly.pdbx_strand_id
1 'polypeptide(L)'
;MVAYNQNSRPVPVFHAFPALEEGSTLAGYAALIAGHGLLVPAPDYLCAIGTKHKRYEKGRWRIFTPRHKPNDSLHNHLTFALKHEGIDLAVLKALFVTTKPEAIIDIVRSELTGAYSRRLWFLYEWLCGNELDIEDATQGNFVAIINDTLQYPGPSHNSKRHRVRNNLPGTREFCPLIRRTEKLDRFIGMNLSQAAIDHIGKTHSDLLSRATAFLLLKDSKASYTIEGETPPHNRIERWGKIIGAPGRCKISIEELESLQHAVIVDNRFVMPGLRIEGGFVGDHDRTTGMPMPVHISARPEDLESLLSGLIETYQLLGKSDYDAVLMAALMAFGFVFIHPFEDGNGRIHRYLFHHILAEKGFVAKGLVFPVSAVILERIDDYRQTLEHYSKPRLDLIEWRPTDKNNVEVLNETKQAGFFFECVEETVNKTLPEEVSYLKTCTK
;
A
#
# COMPACT_ATOMS: atom_id res chain seq x y z
N MET A 1 32.56 9.86 11.31
CA MET A 1 32.27 9.82 9.86
C MET A 1 31.84 8.41 9.52
N VAL A 2 30.54 8.19 9.38
CA VAL A 2 29.96 6.88 9.09
C VAL A 2 30.27 6.51 7.64
N ALA A 3 30.78 5.30 7.42
CA ALA A 3 31.10 4.78 6.10
C ALA A 3 29.81 4.63 5.27
N TYR A 4 29.65 5.51 4.29
CA TYR A 4 28.69 5.35 3.21
C TYR A 4 29.11 4.12 2.41
N ASN A 5 28.22 3.14 2.22
CA ASN A 5 28.49 1.98 1.37
C ASN A 5 28.58 2.48 -0.08
N GLN A 6 29.81 2.80 -0.49
CA GLN A 6 30.10 3.36 -1.80
C GLN A 6 29.79 2.33 -2.89
N ASN A 7 28.71 2.57 -3.63
CA ASN A 7 28.51 1.96 -4.95
C ASN A 7 28.02 3.04 -5.92
N SER A 8 28.83 4.06 -6.15
CA SER A 8 28.73 4.93 -7.33
C SER A 8 29.21 4.18 -8.58
N ARG A 9 28.55 3.06 -8.91
CA ARG A 9 28.79 2.38 -10.18
C ARG A 9 27.94 3.04 -11.27
N PRO A 10 28.44 3.22 -12.50
CA PRO A 10 27.58 3.53 -13.64
C PRO A 10 26.67 2.31 -13.85
N VAL A 11 25.40 2.41 -13.42
CA VAL A 11 24.44 1.31 -13.53
C VAL A 11 23.70 1.46 -14.86
N PRO A 12 23.91 0.58 -15.85
CA PRO A 12 23.21 0.68 -17.12
C PRO A 12 21.71 0.33 -16.99
N VAL A 13 21.28 -0.39 -15.95
CA VAL A 13 19.86 -0.77 -15.75
C VAL A 13 19.52 -0.84 -14.25
N PHE A 14 18.63 0.05 -13.78
CA PHE A 14 18.09 0.02 -12.42
C PHE A 14 16.67 -0.58 -12.48
N HIS A 15 16.49 -1.84 -12.08
CA HIS A 15 15.22 -2.57 -12.23
C HIS A 15 14.65 -2.45 -13.66
N ALA A 16 13.34 -2.20 -13.80
CA ALA A 16 12.64 -1.98 -15.07
C ALA A 16 12.78 -0.55 -15.64
N PHE A 17 13.75 0.24 -15.17
CA PHE A 17 13.96 1.61 -15.66
C PHE A 17 14.91 1.63 -16.86
N PRO A 18 14.68 2.52 -17.84
CA PRO A 18 15.59 2.66 -18.98
C PRO A 18 16.95 3.16 -18.52
N ALA A 19 18.00 2.77 -19.25
CA ALA A 19 19.37 3.20 -18.99
C ALA A 19 19.48 4.73 -18.93
N LEU A 20 20.19 5.23 -17.91
CA LEU A 20 20.49 6.66 -17.81
C LEU A 20 21.54 7.07 -18.84
N GLU A 21 21.55 8.35 -19.21
CA GLU A 21 22.59 8.91 -20.07
C GLU A 21 23.94 8.88 -19.36
N GLU A 22 25.02 8.69 -20.12
CA GLU A 22 26.39 8.71 -19.58
C GLU A 22 26.66 10.01 -18.79
N GLY A 23 27.30 9.86 -17.63
CA GLY A 23 27.56 10.96 -16.69
C GLY A 23 26.39 11.32 -15.76
N SER A 24 25.23 10.67 -15.88
CA SER A 24 24.13 10.82 -14.92
C SER A 24 24.41 10.09 -13.60
N THR A 25 23.90 10.59 -12.48
CA THR A 25 24.05 9.97 -11.15
C THR A 25 22.69 9.75 -10.47
N LEU A 26 22.55 8.69 -9.69
CA LEU A 26 21.34 8.43 -8.90
C LEU A 26 21.15 9.51 -7.81
N ALA A 27 19.91 9.78 -7.46
CA ALA A 27 19.55 10.68 -6.36
C ALA A 27 18.31 10.15 -5.62
N GLY A 28 18.06 10.70 -4.43
CA GLY A 28 16.89 10.34 -3.64
C GLY A 28 16.73 8.84 -3.40
N TYR A 29 15.51 8.32 -3.62
CA TYR A 29 15.22 6.91 -3.37
C TYR A 29 16.03 5.96 -4.26
N ALA A 30 16.35 6.33 -5.50
CA ALA A 30 17.13 5.47 -6.39
C ALA A 30 18.54 5.21 -5.83
N ALA A 31 19.18 6.25 -5.30
CA ALA A 31 20.48 6.13 -4.66
C ALA A 31 20.41 5.32 -3.35
N LEU A 32 19.36 5.53 -2.55
CA LEU A 32 19.16 4.79 -1.30
C LEU A 32 18.91 3.30 -1.54
N ILE A 33 18.06 2.96 -2.50
CA ILE A 33 17.75 1.57 -2.88
C ILE A 33 19.03 0.88 -3.38
N ALA A 34 19.75 1.49 -4.32
CA ALA A 34 20.98 0.91 -4.85
C ALA A 34 22.10 0.82 -3.80
N GLY A 35 22.33 1.89 -3.03
CA GLY A 35 23.43 1.99 -2.07
C GLY A 35 23.27 1.05 -0.87
N HIS A 36 22.03 0.77 -0.46
CA HIS A 36 21.74 -0.16 0.65
C HIS A 36 21.27 -1.54 0.18
N GLY A 37 21.18 -1.80 -1.13
CA GLY A 37 20.71 -3.08 -1.67
C GLY A 37 19.28 -3.42 -1.22
N LEU A 38 18.40 -2.43 -1.15
CA LEU A 38 17.05 -2.61 -0.61
C LEU A 38 16.20 -3.47 -1.53
N LEU A 39 15.56 -4.49 -0.95
CA LEU A 39 14.57 -5.32 -1.64
C LEU A 39 13.20 -4.69 -1.49
N VAL A 40 12.85 -3.81 -2.44
CA VAL A 40 11.59 -3.07 -2.43
C VAL A 40 10.98 -3.02 -3.83
N PRO A 41 9.64 -2.99 -3.95
CA PRO A 41 8.99 -2.84 -5.24
C PRO A 41 9.44 -1.53 -5.88
N ALA A 42 9.80 -1.57 -7.16
CA ALA A 42 10.31 -0.40 -7.85
C ALA A 42 9.25 0.73 -7.86
N PRO A 43 9.53 1.91 -7.26
CA PRO A 43 8.58 3.03 -7.22
C PRO A 43 8.16 3.49 -8.62
N ASP A 44 6.91 3.98 -8.80
CA ASP A 44 6.37 4.37 -10.13
C ASP A 44 7.29 5.30 -10.92
N TYR A 45 7.96 6.21 -10.22
CA TYR A 45 9.03 7.01 -10.78
C TYR A 45 10.14 7.20 -9.75
N LEU A 46 11.32 7.52 -10.24
CA LEU A 46 12.49 7.83 -9.42
C LEU A 46 13.22 9.03 -10.01
N CYS A 47 14.03 9.68 -9.18
CA CYS A 47 14.84 10.81 -9.62
C CYS A 47 16.29 10.42 -9.89
N ALA A 48 16.88 11.06 -10.89
CA ALA A 48 18.31 11.04 -11.13
C ALA A 48 18.79 12.45 -11.48
N ILE A 49 20.11 12.66 -11.41
CA ILE A 49 20.77 13.89 -11.81
C ILE A 49 21.39 13.66 -13.18
N GLY A 50 20.93 14.43 -14.17
CA GLY A 50 21.51 14.43 -15.51
C GLY A 50 22.59 15.49 -15.68
N THR A 51 23.28 15.45 -16.81
CA THR A 51 24.31 16.42 -17.19
C THR A 51 23.74 17.73 -17.73
N LYS A 52 22.48 17.71 -18.21
CA LYS A 52 21.80 18.87 -18.81
C LYS A 52 21.30 19.85 -17.75
N HIS A 53 21.38 21.16 -18.04
CA HIS A 53 20.84 22.23 -17.18
C HIS A 53 19.32 22.44 -17.31
N LYS A 54 18.56 21.41 -17.69
CA LYS A 54 17.08 21.43 -17.72
C LYS A 54 16.52 20.17 -17.07
N ARG A 55 15.35 20.27 -16.43
CA ARG A 55 14.60 19.10 -15.95
C ARG A 55 13.88 18.46 -17.12
N TYR A 56 13.80 17.14 -17.15
CA TYR A 56 13.06 16.39 -18.16
C TYR A 56 12.71 14.99 -17.65
N GLU A 57 11.80 14.32 -18.35
CA GLU A 57 11.40 12.95 -18.03
C GLU A 57 11.96 11.98 -19.09
N LYS A 58 12.36 10.78 -18.67
CA LYS A 58 12.80 9.69 -19.55
C LYS A 58 12.21 8.38 -19.07
N GLY A 59 11.08 7.98 -19.65
CA GLY A 59 10.28 6.86 -19.13
C GLY A 59 9.85 7.15 -17.69
N ARG A 60 10.19 6.27 -16.76
CA ARG A 60 9.90 6.42 -15.32
C ARG A 60 10.91 7.30 -14.57
N TRP A 61 11.95 7.81 -15.24
CA TRP A 61 12.89 8.74 -14.62
C TRP A 61 12.41 10.18 -14.67
N ARG A 62 12.56 10.88 -13.55
CA ARG A 62 12.55 12.35 -13.48
C ARG A 62 13.99 12.85 -13.34
N ILE A 63 14.52 13.46 -14.39
CA ILE A 63 15.90 13.91 -14.44
C ILE A 63 16.01 15.35 -13.99
N PHE A 64 16.76 15.57 -12.93
CA PHE A 64 17.09 16.88 -12.38
C PHE A 64 18.45 17.38 -12.89
N THR A 65 18.67 18.69 -12.79
CA THR A 65 19.90 19.33 -13.26
C THR A 65 21.04 19.18 -12.24
N PRO A 66 22.32 19.34 -12.64
CA PRO A 66 23.47 19.22 -11.74
C PRO A 66 23.39 20.06 -10.46
N ARG A 67 22.73 21.23 -10.52
CA ARG A 67 22.55 22.11 -9.35
C ARG A 67 21.71 21.50 -8.22
N HIS A 68 20.92 20.45 -8.52
CA HIS A 68 20.10 19.76 -7.53
C HIS A 68 20.80 18.51 -6.99
N LYS A 69 22.04 18.23 -7.41
CA LYS A 69 22.78 17.06 -6.96
C LYS A 69 22.90 17.08 -5.43
N PRO A 70 22.33 16.11 -4.70
CA PRO A 70 22.56 16.01 -3.27
C PRO A 70 24.03 15.65 -3.02
N ASN A 71 24.57 16.10 -1.89
CA ASN A 71 25.82 15.52 -1.39
C ASN A 71 25.61 14.02 -1.15
N ASP A 72 26.67 13.23 -1.33
CA ASP A 72 26.62 11.77 -1.25
C ASP A 72 26.57 11.30 0.21
N SER A 73 25.43 11.53 0.87
CA SER A 73 25.18 11.09 2.24
C SER A 73 23.71 10.70 2.45
N LEU A 74 23.48 9.82 3.43
CA LEU A 74 22.15 9.33 3.81
C LEU A 74 21.17 10.50 4.02
N HIS A 75 21.56 11.51 4.81
CA HIS A 75 20.74 12.69 5.07
C HIS A 75 20.35 13.42 3.78
N ASN A 76 21.32 13.70 2.90
CA ASN A 76 21.07 14.52 1.72
C ASN A 76 20.22 13.78 0.68
N HIS A 77 20.39 12.46 0.54
CA HIS A 77 19.53 11.64 -0.31
C HIS A 77 18.11 11.49 0.26
N LEU A 78 17.96 11.30 1.58
CA LEU A 78 16.64 11.29 2.22
C LEU A 78 15.92 12.63 2.08
N THR A 79 16.61 13.73 2.35
CA THR A 79 16.08 15.09 2.17
C THR A 79 15.70 15.35 0.72
N PHE A 80 16.51 14.92 -0.25
CA PHE A 80 16.18 15.00 -1.67
C PHE A 80 14.89 14.23 -1.98
N ALA A 81 14.77 12.98 -1.53
CA ALA A 81 13.60 12.14 -1.77
C ALA A 81 12.33 12.76 -1.18
N LEU A 82 12.36 13.16 0.09
CA LEU A 82 11.24 13.81 0.78
C LEU A 82 10.79 15.14 0.15
N LYS A 83 11.69 15.80 -0.59
CA LYS A 83 11.45 17.08 -1.25
C LYS A 83 10.91 16.94 -2.67
N HIS A 84 11.34 15.91 -3.40
CA HIS A 84 11.10 15.80 -4.85
C HIS A 84 10.31 14.56 -5.28
N GLU A 85 10.29 13.52 -4.46
CA GLU A 85 9.64 12.24 -4.76
C GLU A 85 8.43 11.98 -3.84
N GLY A 86 8.39 12.64 -2.68
CA GLY A 86 7.36 12.45 -1.67
C GLY A 86 7.76 11.35 -0.69
N ILE A 87 6.78 10.82 0.04
CA ILE A 87 6.97 9.72 0.99
C ILE A 87 6.73 8.39 0.26
N ASP A 88 7.70 7.49 0.35
CA ASP A 88 7.53 6.07 0.02
C ASP A 88 7.78 5.23 1.29
N LEU A 89 6.69 4.79 1.93
CA LEU A 89 6.77 4.11 3.23
C LEU A 89 7.46 2.74 3.12
N ALA A 90 7.33 2.04 1.99
CA ALA A 90 7.98 0.75 1.78
C ALA A 90 9.51 0.92 1.69
N VAL A 91 9.97 1.91 0.90
CA VAL A 91 11.40 2.23 0.79
C VAL A 91 11.96 2.70 2.13
N LEU A 92 11.26 3.60 2.82
CA LEU A 92 11.69 4.13 4.12
C LEU A 92 11.74 3.03 5.19
N LYS A 93 10.73 2.16 5.27
CA LYS A 93 10.72 1.04 6.23
C LYS A 93 11.87 0.06 5.96
N ALA A 94 12.07 -0.34 4.71
CA ALA A 94 13.16 -1.23 4.34
C ALA A 94 14.54 -0.63 4.65
N LEU A 95 14.71 0.68 4.40
CA LEU A 95 15.92 1.40 4.74
C LEU A 95 16.12 1.49 6.26
N PHE A 96 15.10 1.87 7.02
CA PHE A 96 15.22 2.08 8.46
C PHE A 96 15.48 0.79 9.22
N VAL A 97 14.89 -0.34 8.80
CA VAL A 97 15.17 -1.65 9.41
C VAL A 97 16.63 -2.06 9.25
N THR A 98 17.33 -1.60 8.21
CA THR A 98 18.75 -1.90 7.96
C THR A 98 19.70 -0.81 8.43
N THR A 99 19.17 0.33 8.87
CA THR A 99 19.94 1.50 9.29
C THR A 99 20.03 1.52 10.81
N LYS A 100 21.24 1.72 11.35
CA LYS A 100 21.42 1.85 12.81
C LYS A 100 20.73 3.12 13.32
N PRO A 101 20.06 3.10 14.50
CA PRO A 101 19.37 4.26 15.06
C PRO A 101 20.25 5.52 15.14
N GLU A 102 21.55 5.35 15.44
CA GLU A 102 22.53 6.43 15.57
C GLU A 102 22.64 7.27 14.31
N ALA A 103 22.45 6.67 13.12
CA ALA A 103 22.50 7.42 11.87
C ALA A 103 21.35 8.43 11.74
N ILE A 104 20.16 8.10 12.27
CA ILE A 104 19.02 9.02 12.30
C ILE A 104 19.19 10.04 13.42
N ILE A 105 19.69 9.61 14.58
CA ILE A 105 20.02 10.52 15.70
C ILE A 105 21.01 11.60 15.24
N ASP A 106 22.07 11.23 14.52
CA ASP A 106 23.06 12.15 13.98
C ASP A 106 22.45 13.16 13.00
N ILE A 107 21.51 12.71 12.15
CA ILE A 107 20.76 13.60 11.24
C ILE A 107 19.98 14.64 12.05
N VAL A 108 19.24 14.20 13.06
CA VAL A 108 18.41 15.08 13.89
C VAL A 108 19.27 16.07 14.67
N ARG A 109 20.35 15.60 15.30
CA ARG A 109 21.28 16.46 16.05
C ARG A 109 22.00 17.47 15.17
N SER A 110 22.26 17.13 13.91
CA SER A 110 22.89 18.07 12.96
C SER A 110 21.99 19.27 12.60
N GLU A 111 20.66 19.09 12.63
CA GLU A 111 19.70 20.13 12.27
C GLU A 111 18.39 19.98 13.07
N LEU A 112 18.43 20.28 14.37
CA LEU A 112 17.32 20.06 15.32
C LEU A 112 16.01 20.74 14.92
N THR A 113 16.07 21.95 14.37
CA THR A 113 14.89 22.71 13.92
C THR A 113 14.51 22.42 12.46
N GLY A 114 15.36 21.66 11.75
CA GLY A 114 15.24 21.32 10.35
C GLY A 114 13.94 20.59 10.04
N ALA A 115 13.25 21.02 8.99
CA ALA A 115 11.97 20.43 8.62
C ALA A 115 12.13 18.96 8.18
N TYR A 116 13.17 18.63 7.43
CA TYR A 116 13.41 17.27 6.95
C TYR A 116 13.91 16.35 8.05
N SER A 117 14.84 16.82 8.89
CA SER A 117 15.32 16.06 10.06
C SER A 117 14.18 15.65 10.99
N ARG A 118 13.26 16.56 11.31
CA ARG A 118 12.09 16.26 12.16
C ARG A 118 11.07 15.33 11.49
N ARG A 119 10.88 15.44 10.16
CA ARG A 119 10.06 14.48 9.40
C ARG A 119 10.69 13.09 9.43
N LEU A 120 12.01 12.98 9.23
CA LEU A 120 12.74 11.71 9.26
C LEU A 120 12.72 11.07 10.65
N TRP A 121 12.89 11.88 11.70
CA TRP A 121 12.75 11.44 13.09
C TRP A 121 11.38 10.80 13.33
N PHE A 122 10.30 11.52 13.00
CA PHE A 122 8.94 11.01 13.15
C PHE A 122 8.72 9.73 12.35
N LEU A 123 9.13 9.72 11.07
CA LEU A 123 8.94 8.57 10.19
C LEU A 123 9.69 7.34 10.69
N TYR A 124 10.90 7.51 11.23
CA TYR A 124 11.68 6.42 11.80
C TYR A 124 10.95 5.81 13.01
N GLU A 125 10.60 6.63 14.01
CA GLU A 125 9.92 6.14 15.21
C GLU A 125 8.56 5.52 14.86
N TRP A 126 7.79 6.17 13.98
CA TRP A 126 6.47 5.70 13.57
C TRP A 126 6.54 4.39 12.78
N LEU A 127 7.46 4.24 11.83
CA LEU A 127 7.60 3.00 11.05
C LEU A 127 8.23 1.87 11.85
N CYS A 128 9.17 2.15 12.74
CA CYS A 128 9.92 1.13 13.47
C CYS A 128 9.30 0.77 14.82
N GLY A 129 8.44 1.60 15.38
CA GLY A 129 7.88 1.41 16.71
C GLY A 129 8.89 1.62 17.85
N ASN A 130 10.05 2.21 17.54
CA ASN A 130 11.15 2.42 18.48
C ASN A 130 11.41 3.91 18.64
N GLU A 131 11.32 4.41 19.87
CA GLU A 131 11.67 5.79 20.20
C GLU A 131 13.20 5.96 20.20
N LEU A 132 13.69 7.04 19.59
CA LEU A 132 15.12 7.36 19.54
C LEU A 132 15.55 8.09 20.83
N ASP A 133 16.79 7.89 21.26
CA ASP A 133 17.39 8.59 22.41
C ASP A 133 17.73 10.06 22.06
N ILE A 134 16.68 10.86 21.94
CA ILE A 134 16.68 12.28 21.62
C ILE A 134 15.63 12.96 22.50
N GLU A 135 15.96 14.12 23.06
CA GLU A 135 14.99 14.93 23.79
C GLU A 135 13.91 15.50 22.85
N ASP A 136 12.70 15.71 23.38
CA ASP A 136 11.60 16.35 22.66
C ASP A 136 12.02 17.70 22.06
N ALA A 137 11.64 17.95 20.80
CA ALA A 137 11.87 19.24 20.18
C ALA A 137 11.08 20.34 20.92
N THR A 138 11.81 21.30 21.49
CA THR A 138 11.25 22.46 22.18
C THR A 138 11.08 23.68 21.26
N GLN A 139 11.74 23.70 20.10
CA GLN A 139 11.80 24.84 19.18
C GLN A 139 11.43 24.48 17.74
N GLY A 140 11.03 25.48 16.93
CA GLY A 140 10.67 25.34 15.51
C GLY A 140 9.17 25.25 15.24
N ASN A 141 8.73 25.41 13.99
CA ASN A 141 7.29 25.33 13.65
C ASN A 141 6.84 23.89 13.38
N PHE A 142 5.53 23.61 13.49
CA PHE A 142 4.97 22.32 13.11
C PHE A 142 5.02 22.07 11.60
N VAL A 143 5.76 21.05 11.19
CA VAL A 143 5.95 20.68 9.76
C VAL A 143 5.12 19.46 9.40
N ALA A 144 4.44 19.48 8.25
CA ALA A 144 3.64 18.35 7.78
C ALA A 144 4.54 17.19 7.30
N ILE A 145 4.10 15.94 7.51
CA ILE A 145 4.78 14.75 6.99
C ILE A 145 4.65 14.66 5.47
N ILE A 146 3.41 14.70 4.98
CA ILE A 146 3.08 14.65 3.57
C ILE A 146 3.13 16.07 3.00
N ASN A 147 3.81 16.20 1.86
CA ASN A 147 3.77 17.38 1.01
C ASN A 147 2.53 17.27 0.10
N ASP A 148 1.58 18.18 0.28
CA ASP A 148 0.29 18.20 -0.44
C ASP A 148 0.41 18.50 -1.94
N THR A 149 1.56 18.98 -2.39
CA THR A 149 1.87 19.14 -3.82
C THR A 149 2.29 17.82 -4.48
N LEU A 150 2.74 16.83 -3.71
CA LEU A 150 3.24 15.55 -4.22
C LEU A 150 2.27 14.40 -3.96
N GLN A 151 1.50 14.44 -2.88
CA GLN A 151 0.61 13.38 -2.42
C GLN A 151 -0.63 13.96 -1.73
N TYR A 152 -1.75 13.24 -1.73
CA TYR A 152 -2.97 13.68 -1.03
C TYR A 152 -2.87 13.37 0.47
N PRO A 153 -2.80 14.39 1.35
CA PRO A 153 -2.66 14.19 2.79
C PRO A 153 -3.99 13.78 3.43
N GLY A 154 -3.91 13.04 4.53
CA GLY A 154 -5.04 12.79 5.42
C GLY A 154 -5.31 13.95 6.39
N PRO A 155 -6.29 13.80 7.31
CA PRO A 155 -6.46 14.71 8.43
C PRO A 155 -5.19 14.75 9.29
N SER A 156 -4.89 15.92 9.85
CA SER A 156 -3.62 16.17 10.53
C SER A 156 -3.73 16.10 12.06
N HIS A 157 -2.80 15.40 12.70
CA HIS A 157 -2.62 15.34 14.15
C HIS A 157 -1.21 15.77 14.55
N ASN A 158 -1.07 16.50 15.66
CA ASN A 158 0.24 17.01 16.09
C ASN A 158 1.00 15.96 16.91
N SER A 159 2.21 15.61 16.46
CA SER A 159 3.22 14.97 17.30
C SER A 159 4.09 16.06 17.95
N LYS A 160 3.91 16.27 19.26
CA LYS A 160 4.60 17.33 20.00
C LYS A 160 6.11 17.09 20.10
N ARG A 161 6.51 15.86 20.44
CA ARG A 161 7.91 15.39 20.50
C ARG A 161 8.72 15.79 19.28
N HIS A 162 8.17 15.53 18.11
CA HIS A 162 8.83 15.83 16.83
C HIS A 162 8.56 17.26 16.33
N ARG A 163 7.56 17.94 16.91
CA ARG A 163 6.92 19.14 16.35
C ARG A 163 6.52 18.93 14.88
N VAL A 164 5.83 17.83 14.62
CA VAL A 164 5.38 17.40 13.29
C VAL A 164 3.87 17.32 13.26
N ARG A 165 3.27 17.74 12.14
CA ARG A 165 1.88 17.48 11.77
C ARG A 165 1.82 16.16 11.02
N ASN A 166 1.42 15.10 11.71
CA ASN A 166 1.13 13.81 11.08
C ASN A 166 -0.16 13.92 10.27
N ASN A 167 -0.01 14.12 8.97
CA ASN A 167 -1.08 14.14 7.96
C ASN A 167 -0.99 12.92 7.02
N LEU A 168 -0.48 11.80 7.53
CA LEU A 168 -0.57 10.51 6.84
C LEU A 168 -2.05 10.09 6.75
N PRO A 169 -2.51 9.55 5.62
CA PRO A 169 -3.91 9.19 5.40
C PRO A 169 -4.32 7.87 6.05
N GLY A 170 -3.57 7.34 7.01
CA GLY A 170 -3.85 6.06 7.65
C GLY A 170 -2.95 5.75 8.84
N THR A 171 -2.99 4.50 9.28
CA THR A 171 -2.27 4.00 10.47
C THR A 171 -1.00 3.24 10.08
N ARG A 172 -0.18 2.86 11.06
CA ARG A 172 1.06 2.12 10.78
C ARG A 172 0.79 0.80 10.07
N GLU A 173 -0.28 0.13 10.46
CA GLU A 173 -0.68 -1.17 9.91
C GLU A 173 -1.32 -1.01 8.52
N PHE A 174 -1.88 0.15 8.19
CA PHE A 174 -2.46 0.43 6.88
C PHE A 174 -2.41 1.92 6.53
N CYS A 175 -1.42 2.34 5.73
CA CYS A 175 -1.30 3.72 5.25
C CYS A 175 -0.95 3.79 3.75
N PRO A 176 -1.90 3.48 2.86
CA PRO A 176 -1.68 3.64 1.44
C PRO A 176 -1.60 5.13 1.08
N LEU A 177 -0.61 5.50 0.26
CA LEU A 177 -0.37 6.88 -0.16
C LEU A 177 -0.74 7.08 -1.62
N ILE A 178 -1.59 8.06 -1.91
CA ILE A 178 -1.91 8.45 -3.29
C ILE A 178 -1.01 9.59 -3.73
N ARG A 179 -0.22 9.35 -4.78
CA ARG A 179 0.55 10.39 -5.47
C ARG A 179 -0.40 11.36 -6.18
N ARG A 180 -0.16 12.64 -5.98
CA ARG A 180 -0.90 13.71 -6.65
C ARG A 180 -0.46 13.79 -8.10
N THR A 181 -1.43 13.87 -9.00
CA THR A 181 -1.19 14.00 -10.45
C THR A 181 -2.19 14.99 -11.03
N GLU A 182 -1.81 15.66 -12.11
CA GLU A 182 -2.72 16.58 -12.83
C GLU A 182 -4.00 15.86 -13.31
N LYS A 183 -3.91 14.56 -13.61
CA LYS A 183 -5.06 13.74 -13.98
C LYS A 183 -6.06 13.62 -12.82
N LEU A 184 -5.57 13.32 -11.62
CA LEU A 184 -6.43 13.20 -10.44
C LEU A 184 -6.99 14.57 -10.03
N ASP A 185 -6.17 15.62 -10.02
CA ASP A 185 -6.64 16.98 -9.71
C ASP A 185 -7.73 17.45 -10.68
N ARG A 186 -7.61 17.10 -11.97
CA ARG A 186 -8.65 17.38 -12.97
C ARG A 186 -9.95 16.64 -12.64
N PHE A 187 -9.88 15.34 -12.32
CA PHE A 187 -11.09 14.57 -11.99
C PHE A 187 -11.78 15.08 -10.72
N ILE A 188 -11.01 15.45 -9.69
CA ILE A 188 -11.55 16.08 -8.48
C ILE A 188 -12.21 17.42 -8.85
N GLY A 189 -11.55 18.23 -9.67
CA GLY A 189 -12.06 19.52 -10.14
C GLY A 189 -13.32 19.44 -11.02
N MET A 190 -13.61 18.28 -11.64
CA MET A 190 -14.85 18.07 -12.39
C MET A 190 -16.09 17.97 -11.50
N ASN A 191 -15.93 17.80 -10.19
CA ASN A 191 -17.03 17.64 -9.22
C ASN A 191 -18.11 16.66 -9.73
N LEU A 192 -17.68 15.42 -10.02
CA LEU A 192 -18.50 14.39 -10.65
C LEU A 192 -19.77 14.05 -9.85
N SER A 193 -19.74 14.24 -8.52
CA SER A 193 -20.93 14.14 -7.66
C SER A 193 -22.00 15.15 -8.09
N GLN A 194 -21.64 16.43 -8.18
CA GLN A 194 -22.58 17.47 -8.61
C GLN A 194 -23.03 17.26 -10.06
N ALA A 195 -22.11 16.90 -10.96
CA ALA A 195 -22.46 16.62 -12.35
C ALA A 195 -23.50 15.50 -12.47
N ALA A 196 -23.38 14.45 -11.66
CA ALA A 196 -24.37 13.37 -11.64
C ALA A 196 -25.73 13.84 -11.09
N ILE A 197 -25.75 14.65 -10.03
CA ILE A 197 -26.98 15.27 -9.50
C ILE A 197 -27.65 16.12 -10.60
N ASP A 198 -26.89 16.94 -11.31
CA ASP A 198 -27.40 17.83 -12.35
C ASP A 198 -28.00 17.08 -13.55
N HIS A 199 -27.38 15.96 -13.95
CA HIS A 199 -27.90 15.08 -15.00
C HIS A 199 -29.21 14.39 -14.60
N ILE A 200 -29.36 14.07 -13.32
CA ILE A 200 -30.48 13.28 -12.79
C ILE A 200 -31.65 14.16 -12.33
N GLY A 201 -31.37 15.37 -11.83
CA GLY A 201 -32.33 16.26 -11.17
C GLY A 201 -33.53 16.74 -12.01
N LYS A 202 -33.54 16.49 -13.32
CA LYS A 202 -34.68 16.77 -14.22
C LYS A 202 -35.59 15.56 -14.48
N THR A 203 -35.27 14.40 -13.93
CA THR A 203 -35.95 13.13 -14.22
C THR A 203 -37.06 12.84 -13.20
N HIS A 204 -38.20 12.33 -13.66
CA HIS A 204 -39.32 11.97 -12.78
C HIS A 204 -38.94 10.84 -11.81
N SER A 205 -39.43 10.89 -10.57
CA SER A 205 -39.04 9.98 -9.48
C SER A 205 -39.30 8.50 -9.76
N ASP A 206 -40.41 8.17 -10.43
CA ASP A 206 -40.73 6.80 -10.86
C ASP A 206 -39.71 6.25 -11.87
N LEU A 207 -39.36 7.06 -12.88
CA LEU A 207 -38.38 6.68 -13.90
C LEU A 207 -36.99 6.50 -13.28
N LEU A 208 -36.62 7.36 -12.33
CA LEU A 208 -35.38 7.23 -11.57
C LEU A 208 -35.36 5.95 -10.74
N SER A 209 -36.44 5.63 -10.03
CA SER A 209 -36.53 4.42 -9.21
C SER A 209 -36.37 3.15 -10.05
N ARG A 210 -37.01 3.10 -11.22
CA ARG A 210 -36.89 1.99 -12.18
C ARG A 210 -35.50 1.90 -12.79
N ALA A 211 -34.91 3.03 -13.17
CA ALA A 211 -33.54 3.09 -13.68
C ALA A 211 -32.53 2.61 -12.63
N THR A 212 -32.64 3.05 -11.38
CA THR A 212 -31.81 2.58 -10.26
C THR A 212 -31.92 1.07 -10.10
N ALA A 213 -33.14 0.51 -10.05
CA ALA A 213 -33.33 -0.94 -9.90
C ALA A 213 -32.67 -1.72 -11.04
N PHE A 214 -32.81 -1.24 -12.28
CA PHE A 214 -32.15 -1.83 -13.44
C PHE A 214 -30.62 -1.75 -13.35
N LEU A 215 -30.08 -0.57 -13.00
CA LEU A 215 -28.63 -0.36 -12.87
C LEU A 215 -28.04 -1.23 -11.75
N LEU A 216 -28.75 -1.40 -10.63
CA LEU A 216 -28.36 -2.30 -9.55
C LEU A 216 -28.26 -3.76 -9.98
N LEU A 217 -29.27 -4.23 -10.73
CA LEU A 217 -29.24 -5.60 -11.26
C LEU A 217 -28.13 -5.78 -12.30
N LYS A 218 -27.93 -4.78 -13.18
CA LYS A 218 -26.82 -4.76 -14.14
C LYS A 218 -25.49 -4.85 -13.40
N ASP A 219 -25.31 -4.05 -12.35
CA ASP A 219 -24.07 -3.98 -11.59
C ASP A 219 -23.79 -5.25 -10.78
N SER A 220 -24.80 -5.78 -10.11
CA SER A 220 -24.71 -7.05 -9.40
C SER A 220 -24.34 -8.20 -10.36
N LYS A 221 -25.00 -8.28 -11.52
CA LYS A 221 -24.68 -9.27 -12.55
C LYS A 221 -23.24 -9.12 -13.04
N ALA A 222 -22.80 -7.89 -13.29
CA ALA A 222 -21.43 -7.61 -13.70
C ALA A 222 -20.43 -8.04 -12.63
N SER A 223 -20.72 -7.78 -11.35
CA SER A 223 -19.89 -8.20 -10.23
C SER A 223 -19.69 -9.71 -10.18
N TYR A 224 -20.69 -10.53 -10.48
CA TYR A 224 -20.49 -11.98 -10.62
C TYR A 224 -19.73 -12.37 -11.89
N THR A 225 -20.03 -11.70 -13.00
CA THR A 225 -19.40 -11.99 -14.31
C THR A 225 -17.89 -11.72 -14.27
N ILE A 226 -17.45 -10.70 -13.53
CA ILE A 226 -16.02 -10.40 -13.31
C ILE A 226 -15.30 -11.57 -12.63
N GLU A 227 -15.97 -12.28 -11.71
CA GLU A 227 -15.44 -13.48 -11.05
C GLU A 227 -15.61 -14.76 -11.90
N GLY A 228 -16.09 -14.65 -13.15
CA GLY A 228 -16.36 -15.80 -14.01
C GLY A 228 -17.62 -16.59 -13.62
N GLU A 229 -18.45 -16.07 -12.72
CA GLU A 229 -19.66 -16.74 -12.25
C GLU A 229 -20.92 -16.31 -13.03
N THR A 230 -21.83 -17.26 -13.27
CA THR A 230 -23.19 -16.99 -13.78
C THR A 230 -24.22 -17.54 -12.79
N PRO A 231 -24.51 -16.83 -11.69
CA PRO A 231 -25.41 -17.33 -10.65
C PRO A 231 -26.90 -17.25 -11.06
N PRO A 232 -27.78 -17.97 -10.36
CA PRO A 232 -29.23 -17.83 -10.54
C PRO A 232 -29.73 -16.41 -10.22
N HIS A 233 -30.86 -16.02 -10.82
CA HIS A 233 -31.36 -14.64 -10.77
C HIS A 233 -31.58 -14.11 -9.34
N ASN A 234 -32.14 -14.93 -8.44
CA ASN A 234 -32.37 -14.57 -7.03
C ASN A 234 -31.07 -14.16 -6.30
N ARG A 235 -29.92 -14.75 -6.65
CA ARG A 235 -28.61 -14.42 -6.07
C ARG A 235 -28.10 -13.08 -6.60
N ILE A 236 -28.33 -12.79 -7.88
CA ILE A 236 -28.07 -11.46 -8.47
C ILE A 236 -28.93 -10.40 -7.76
N GLU A 237 -30.22 -10.65 -7.56
CA GLU A 237 -31.11 -9.72 -6.86
C GLU A 237 -30.71 -9.50 -5.40
N ARG A 238 -30.38 -10.57 -4.66
CA ARG A 238 -29.96 -10.47 -3.25
C ARG A 238 -28.70 -9.61 -3.11
N TRP A 239 -27.71 -9.84 -3.95
CA TRP A 239 -26.49 -9.04 -3.95
C TRP A 239 -26.74 -7.59 -4.40
N GLY A 240 -27.62 -7.40 -5.39
CA GLY A 240 -28.07 -6.07 -5.80
C GLY A 240 -28.74 -5.30 -4.67
N LYS A 241 -29.54 -5.96 -3.81
CA LYS A 241 -30.12 -5.31 -2.62
C LYS A 241 -29.07 -4.86 -1.61
N ILE A 242 -27.98 -5.62 -1.46
CA ILE A 242 -26.87 -5.27 -0.56
C ILE A 242 -26.10 -4.08 -1.12
N ILE A 243 -25.73 -4.09 -2.41
CA ILE A 243 -25.10 -2.96 -3.09
C ILE A 243 -26.00 -1.71 -3.07
N GLY A 244 -27.32 -1.90 -3.15
CA GLY A 244 -28.34 -0.84 -3.15
C GLY A 244 -28.70 -0.29 -1.77
N ALA A 245 -28.16 -0.87 -0.70
CA ALA A 245 -28.27 -0.36 0.66
C ALA A 245 -26.89 -0.02 1.29
N PRO A 246 -25.99 0.69 0.58
CA PRO A 246 -24.64 0.98 1.06
C PRO A 246 -24.69 2.00 2.21
N GLY A 247 -23.68 2.00 3.08
CA GLY A 247 -23.54 2.97 4.16
C GLY A 247 -24.50 2.81 5.34
N ARG A 248 -25.21 1.67 5.46
CA ARG A 248 -26.09 1.38 6.60
C ARG A 248 -25.35 0.93 7.86
N CYS A 249 -24.35 0.08 7.67
CA CYS A 249 -23.49 -0.46 8.72
C CYS A 249 -22.09 0.13 8.56
N LYS A 250 -21.42 0.52 9.65
CA LYS A 250 -19.99 0.86 9.55
C LYS A 250 -19.19 -0.39 9.22
N ILE A 251 -18.12 -0.22 8.45
CA ILE A 251 -17.20 -1.34 8.18
C ILE A 251 -16.55 -1.80 9.49
N SER A 252 -16.69 -3.08 9.78
CA SER A 252 -16.00 -3.83 10.83
C SER A 252 -15.61 -5.22 10.27
N ILE A 253 -14.82 -5.99 11.02
CA ILE A 253 -14.48 -7.36 10.59
C ILE A 253 -15.76 -8.20 10.48
N GLU A 254 -16.65 -8.11 11.47
CA GLU A 254 -17.92 -8.84 11.50
C GLU A 254 -18.84 -8.45 10.33
N GLU A 255 -18.86 -7.17 9.93
CA GLU A 255 -19.61 -6.74 8.76
C GLU A 255 -18.99 -7.29 7.47
N LEU A 256 -17.65 -7.30 7.35
CA LEU A 256 -16.97 -7.89 6.19
C LEU A 256 -17.24 -9.41 6.10
N GLU A 257 -17.24 -10.12 7.22
CA GLU A 257 -17.63 -11.52 7.29
C GLU A 257 -19.11 -11.72 6.95
N SER A 258 -20.01 -10.87 7.44
CA SER A 258 -21.43 -10.90 7.08
C SER A 258 -21.64 -10.72 5.56
N LEU A 259 -20.88 -9.81 4.94
CA LEU A 259 -20.89 -9.60 3.49
C LEU A 259 -20.33 -10.83 2.75
N GLN A 260 -19.29 -11.46 3.27
CA GLN A 260 -18.75 -12.73 2.75
C GLN A 260 -19.83 -13.82 2.76
N HIS A 261 -20.51 -14.02 3.88
CA HIS A 261 -21.63 -14.97 3.99
C HIS A 261 -22.80 -14.65 3.05
N ALA A 262 -22.98 -13.37 2.70
CA ALA A 262 -24.04 -12.98 1.78
C ALA A 262 -23.70 -13.28 0.32
N VAL A 263 -22.40 -13.29 -0.05
CA VAL A 263 -21.95 -13.62 -1.41
C VAL A 263 -21.68 -15.10 -1.60
N ILE A 264 -21.22 -15.82 -0.57
CA ILE A 264 -20.96 -17.26 -0.63
C ILE A 264 -22.18 -18.04 -0.15
N VAL A 265 -22.69 -18.94 -0.99
CA VAL A 265 -23.89 -19.75 -0.66
C VAL A 265 -23.51 -21.14 -0.18
N ASP A 266 -22.38 -21.67 -0.65
CA ASP A 266 -21.94 -23.02 -0.36
C ASP A 266 -20.61 -23.01 0.39
N ASN A 267 -20.69 -23.10 1.71
CA ASN A 267 -19.52 -23.15 2.61
C ASN A 267 -18.96 -24.59 2.75
N ARG A 268 -19.45 -25.57 1.99
CA ARG A 268 -18.93 -26.96 2.08
C ARG A 268 -17.45 -27.06 1.75
N PHE A 269 -16.94 -26.12 0.97
CA PHE A 269 -15.56 -26.05 0.50
C PHE A 269 -14.90 -24.70 0.78
N VAL A 270 -15.56 -23.83 1.56
CA VAL A 270 -15.04 -22.50 1.90
C VAL A 270 -15.20 -22.26 3.39
N MET A 271 -14.09 -21.95 4.05
CA MET A 271 -14.09 -21.54 5.44
C MET A 271 -14.70 -20.13 5.56
N PRO A 272 -15.79 -19.97 6.34
CA PRO A 272 -16.32 -18.66 6.65
C PRO A 272 -15.37 -17.90 7.58
N GLY A 273 -15.34 -16.58 7.45
CA GLY A 273 -14.46 -15.71 8.22
C GLY A 273 -13.07 -15.59 7.62
N LEU A 274 -12.17 -14.94 8.36
CA LEU A 274 -10.77 -14.78 7.97
C LEU A 274 -10.12 -16.13 7.69
N ARG A 275 -9.39 -16.23 6.58
CA ARG A 275 -8.68 -17.47 6.23
C ARG A 275 -7.53 -17.71 7.20
N ILE A 276 -7.29 -18.98 7.50
CA ILE A 276 -6.18 -19.45 8.35
C ILE A 276 -5.02 -20.01 7.53
N GLU A 277 -5.20 -20.18 6.22
CA GLU A 277 -4.16 -20.62 5.29
C GLU A 277 -3.66 -19.45 4.45
N GLY A 278 -2.48 -19.63 3.84
CA GLY A 278 -1.96 -18.71 2.84
C GLY A 278 -2.98 -18.45 1.72
N GLY A 279 -2.71 -17.46 0.89
CA GLY A 279 -3.64 -17.09 -0.17
C GLY A 279 -2.92 -16.43 -1.32
N PHE A 280 -3.46 -16.66 -2.51
CA PHE A 280 -2.98 -16.00 -3.71
C PHE A 280 -4.14 -15.71 -4.64
N VAL A 281 -3.94 -14.73 -5.52
CA VAL A 281 -4.79 -14.51 -6.69
C VAL A 281 -4.01 -15.01 -7.90
N GLY A 282 -4.64 -15.85 -8.70
CA GLY A 282 -4.03 -16.47 -9.87
C GLY A 282 -4.83 -17.70 -10.30
N ASP A 283 -4.27 -18.42 -11.27
CA ASP A 283 -4.83 -19.67 -11.74
C ASP A 283 -4.08 -20.85 -11.09
N HIS A 284 -4.59 -22.06 -11.30
CA HIS A 284 -3.83 -23.29 -11.10
C HIS A 284 -3.47 -23.89 -12.45
N ASP A 285 -2.27 -24.46 -12.56
CA ASP A 285 -1.88 -25.23 -13.73
C ASP A 285 -2.86 -26.40 -13.92
N ARG A 286 -3.43 -26.52 -15.11
CA ARG A 286 -4.49 -27.50 -15.41
C ARG A 286 -4.03 -28.95 -15.32
N THR A 287 -2.72 -29.20 -15.41
CA THR A 287 -2.14 -30.55 -15.44
C THR A 287 -1.60 -30.95 -14.08
N THR A 288 -0.85 -30.04 -13.44
CA THR A 288 -0.14 -30.34 -12.18
C THR A 288 -0.91 -29.88 -10.95
N GLY A 289 -1.90 -29.01 -11.11
CA GLY A 289 -2.59 -28.34 -10.01
C GLY A 289 -1.72 -27.32 -9.28
N MET A 290 -0.51 -27.02 -9.77
CA MET A 290 0.38 -26.06 -9.12
C MET A 290 -0.19 -24.64 -9.17
N PRO A 291 -0.09 -23.86 -8.09
CA PRO A 291 -0.52 -22.47 -8.08
C PRO A 291 0.32 -21.62 -9.04
N MET A 292 -0.35 -20.76 -9.81
CA MET A 292 0.25 -19.78 -10.73
C MET A 292 -0.14 -18.37 -10.26
N PRO A 293 0.49 -17.85 -9.18
CA PRO A 293 0.10 -16.57 -8.62
C PRO A 293 0.43 -15.41 -9.54
N VAL A 294 -0.51 -14.47 -9.63
CA VAL A 294 -0.29 -13.10 -10.13
C VAL A 294 -0.20 -12.08 -8.98
N HIS A 295 -0.60 -12.51 -7.78
CA HIS A 295 -0.48 -11.80 -6.50
C HIS A 295 -0.45 -12.82 -5.38
N ILE A 296 0.45 -12.68 -4.41
CA ILE A 296 0.38 -13.42 -3.15
C ILE A 296 -0.17 -12.47 -2.09
N SER A 297 -1.22 -12.93 -1.42
CA SER A 297 -1.99 -12.16 -0.46
C SER A 297 -1.28 -12.05 0.89
N ALA A 298 -1.83 -11.25 1.80
CA ALA A 298 -1.27 -11.13 3.16
C ALA A 298 -1.17 -12.49 3.86
N ARG A 299 -0.26 -12.64 4.82
CA ARG A 299 -0.21 -13.89 5.58
C ARG A 299 -1.39 -13.95 6.57
N PRO A 300 -1.93 -15.13 6.88
CA PRO A 300 -3.05 -15.30 7.82
C PRO A 300 -2.84 -14.57 9.14
N GLU A 301 -1.62 -14.63 9.67
CA GLU A 301 -1.22 -14.08 10.96
C GLU A 301 -1.25 -12.54 10.96
N ASP A 302 -1.14 -11.92 9.78
CA ASP A 302 -1.16 -10.46 9.62
C ASP A 302 -2.60 -9.91 9.39
N LEU A 303 -3.59 -10.77 9.11
CA LEU A 303 -4.91 -10.34 8.64
C LEU A 303 -5.65 -9.46 9.65
N GLU A 304 -5.66 -9.84 10.93
CA GLU A 304 -6.36 -9.07 11.96
C GLU A 304 -5.75 -7.66 12.10
N SER A 305 -4.42 -7.55 12.12
CA SER A 305 -3.72 -6.27 12.22
C SER A 305 -3.99 -5.38 11.00
N LEU A 306 -3.87 -5.96 9.80
CA LEU A 306 -4.08 -5.24 8.53
C LEU A 306 -5.53 -4.76 8.38
N LEU A 307 -6.51 -5.60 8.72
CA LEU A 307 -7.92 -5.20 8.67
C LEU A 307 -8.27 -4.17 9.74
N SER A 308 -7.72 -4.31 10.95
CA SER A 308 -7.87 -3.31 12.01
C SER A 308 -7.31 -1.96 11.54
N GLY A 309 -6.11 -1.95 10.96
CA GLY A 309 -5.51 -0.75 10.38
C GLY A 309 -6.34 -0.14 9.25
N LEU A 310 -6.90 -0.98 8.37
CA LEU A 310 -7.80 -0.54 7.29
C LEU A 310 -9.06 0.10 7.86
N ILE A 311 -9.69 -0.52 8.87
CA ILE A 311 -10.91 -0.01 9.52
C ILE A 311 -10.63 1.30 10.25
N GLU A 312 -9.54 1.39 11.00
CA GLU A 312 -9.13 2.65 11.66
C GLU A 312 -8.89 3.76 10.64
N THR A 313 -8.24 3.44 9.53
CA THR A 313 -8.00 4.37 8.43
C THR A 313 -9.30 4.82 7.78
N TYR A 314 -10.22 3.88 7.53
CA TYR A 314 -11.57 4.18 7.03
C TYR A 314 -12.29 5.16 7.97
N GLN A 315 -12.25 4.93 9.28
CA GLN A 315 -12.88 5.83 10.26
C GLN A 315 -12.21 7.20 10.32
N LEU A 316 -10.88 7.25 10.20
CA LEU A 316 -10.10 8.48 10.17
C LEU A 316 -10.48 9.35 8.98
N LEU A 317 -10.46 8.76 7.77
CA LEU A 317 -10.76 9.47 6.52
C LEU A 317 -12.25 9.82 6.40
N GLY A 318 -13.14 8.94 6.87
CA GLY A 318 -14.59 9.16 6.83
C GLY A 318 -15.04 10.37 7.64
N LYS A 319 -14.33 10.71 8.72
CA LYS A 319 -14.58 11.90 9.56
C LYS A 319 -13.95 13.20 9.04
N SER A 320 -13.28 13.14 7.89
CA SER A 320 -12.56 14.28 7.29
C SER A 320 -13.17 14.70 5.95
N ASP A 321 -12.63 15.77 5.38
CA ASP A 321 -12.94 16.27 4.03
C ASP A 321 -12.16 15.54 2.91
N TYR A 322 -11.49 14.42 3.21
CA TYR A 322 -10.79 13.61 2.21
C TYR A 322 -11.74 13.22 1.06
N ASP A 323 -11.24 13.27 -0.18
CA ASP A 323 -12.04 13.03 -1.38
C ASP A 323 -12.67 11.63 -1.37
N ALA A 324 -13.95 11.55 -1.73
CA ALA A 324 -14.74 10.33 -1.66
C ALA A 324 -14.22 9.22 -2.59
N VAL A 325 -13.79 9.58 -3.81
CA VAL A 325 -13.29 8.63 -4.80
C VAL A 325 -11.90 8.14 -4.41
N LEU A 326 -11.04 9.05 -3.92
CA LEU A 326 -9.74 8.68 -3.38
C LEU A 326 -9.87 7.73 -2.18
N MET A 327 -10.75 8.04 -1.21
CA MET A 327 -11.02 7.17 -0.07
C MET A 327 -11.54 5.79 -0.50
N ALA A 328 -12.50 5.76 -1.44
CA ALA A 328 -13.05 4.52 -1.97
C ALA A 328 -11.96 3.67 -2.64
N ALA A 329 -11.07 4.29 -3.42
CA ALA A 329 -9.92 3.62 -4.02
C ALA A 329 -8.97 3.04 -2.97
N LEU A 330 -8.60 3.82 -1.94
CA LEU A 330 -7.70 3.35 -0.88
C LEU A 330 -8.24 2.10 -0.18
N MET A 331 -9.50 2.14 0.26
CA MET A 331 -10.08 1.04 1.04
C MET A 331 -10.34 -0.18 0.18
N ALA A 332 -10.95 0.00 -1.00
CA ALA A 332 -11.29 -1.12 -1.87
C ALA A 332 -10.02 -1.83 -2.36
N PHE A 333 -9.06 -1.10 -2.95
CA PHE A 333 -7.82 -1.72 -3.43
C PHE A 333 -6.98 -2.29 -2.28
N GLY A 334 -6.92 -1.60 -1.13
CA GLY A 334 -6.27 -2.15 0.05
C GLY A 334 -6.86 -3.49 0.47
N PHE A 335 -8.18 -3.58 0.57
CA PHE A 335 -8.88 -4.81 0.94
C PHE A 335 -8.59 -5.97 -0.03
N VAL A 336 -8.66 -5.72 -1.35
CA VAL A 336 -8.45 -6.80 -2.34
C VAL A 336 -7.00 -7.31 -2.37
N PHE A 337 -6.02 -6.45 -2.03
CA PHE A 337 -4.62 -6.86 -1.92
C PHE A 337 -4.32 -7.57 -0.59
N ILE A 338 -4.97 -7.19 0.52
CA ILE A 338 -4.93 -7.96 1.78
C ILE A 338 -5.51 -9.36 1.53
N HIS A 339 -6.66 -9.42 0.83
CA HIS A 339 -7.35 -10.65 0.46
C HIS A 339 -7.63 -11.57 1.67
N PRO A 340 -8.43 -11.10 2.64
CA PRO A 340 -8.57 -11.74 3.95
C PRO A 340 -9.39 -13.03 3.96
N PHE A 341 -10.21 -13.26 2.93
CA PHE A 341 -11.13 -14.39 2.88
C PHE A 341 -10.65 -15.46 1.89
N GLU A 342 -11.12 -16.69 2.02
CA GLU A 342 -10.88 -17.74 1.02
C GLU A 342 -11.61 -17.47 -0.31
N ASP A 343 -12.82 -16.89 -0.25
CA ASP A 343 -13.59 -16.43 -1.40
C ASP A 343 -14.40 -15.18 -1.01
N GLY A 344 -14.94 -14.46 -2.00
CA GLY A 344 -15.79 -13.28 -1.83
C GLY A 344 -15.02 -11.97 -1.93
N ASN A 345 -13.68 -11.99 -1.91
CA ASN A 345 -12.84 -10.80 -1.85
C ASN A 345 -13.10 -9.82 -2.99
N GLY A 346 -13.18 -10.28 -4.25
CA GLY A 346 -13.42 -9.41 -5.40
C GLY A 346 -14.80 -8.74 -5.35
N ARG A 347 -15.83 -9.46 -4.89
CA ARG A 347 -17.19 -8.92 -4.73
C ARG A 347 -17.26 -7.89 -3.61
N ILE A 348 -16.65 -8.18 -2.45
CA ILE A 348 -16.60 -7.25 -1.31
C ILE A 348 -15.78 -6.01 -1.66
N HIS A 349 -14.66 -6.15 -2.37
CA HIS A 349 -13.90 -5.04 -2.94
C HIS A 349 -14.79 -4.09 -3.75
N ARG A 350 -15.62 -4.63 -4.65
CA ARG A 350 -16.54 -3.81 -5.43
C ARG A 350 -17.62 -3.17 -4.57
N TYR A 351 -18.18 -3.90 -3.60
CA TYR A 351 -19.10 -3.35 -2.61
C TYR A 351 -18.50 -2.15 -1.86
N LEU A 352 -17.22 -2.20 -1.46
CA LEU A 352 -16.55 -1.11 -0.75
C LEU A 352 -16.54 0.21 -1.55
N PHE A 353 -16.43 0.15 -2.89
CA PHE A 353 -16.59 1.36 -3.71
C PHE A 353 -17.97 2.00 -3.50
N HIS A 354 -19.04 1.21 -3.62
CA HIS A 354 -20.41 1.72 -3.44
C HIS A 354 -20.63 2.21 -2.00
N HIS A 355 -20.13 1.45 -1.03
CA HIS A 355 -20.25 1.76 0.39
C HIS A 355 -19.69 3.15 0.71
N ILE A 356 -18.44 3.39 0.35
CA ILE A 356 -17.73 4.61 0.71
C ILE A 356 -18.25 5.81 -0.07
N LEU A 357 -18.55 5.64 -1.37
CA LEU A 357 -19.14 6.71 -2.18
C LEU A 357 -20.50 7.15 -1.62
N ALA A 358 -21.34 6.20 -1.18
CA ALA A 358 -22.62 6.51 -0.57
C ALA A 358 -22.47 7.19 0.80
N GLU A 359 -21.58 6.69 1.67
CA GLU A 359 -21.35 7.27 3.00
C GLU A 359 -20.81 8.71 2.91
N LYS A 360 -19.92 8.97 1.94
CA LYS A 360 -19.37 10.30 1.68
C LYS A 360 -20.32 11.23 0.92
N GLY A 361 -21.55 10.80 0.66
CA GLY A 361 -22.56 11.61 -0.03
C GLY A 361 -22.21 11.93 -1.49
N PHE A 362 -21.35 11.14 -2.12
CA PHE A 362 -20.99 11.30 -3.54
C PHE A 362 -22.19 11.01 -4.46
N VAL A 363 -23.16 10.24 -3.97
CA VAL A 363 -24.35 9.82 -4.70
C VAL A 363 -25.58 10.20 -3.87
N ALA A 364 -26.61 10.76 -4.51
CA ALA A 364 -27.86 11.03 -3.80
C ALA A 364 -28.52 9.72 -3.33
N LYS A 365 -29.20 9.76 -2.17
CA LYS A 365 -29.85 8.57 -1.60
C LYS A 365 -30.80 7.92 -2.60
N GLY A 366 -30.64 6.61 -2.81
CA GLY A 366 -31.47 5.83 -3.74
C GLY A 366 -31.01 5.88 -5.20
N LEU A 367 -29.87 6.51 -5.50
CA LEU A 367 -29.18 6.34 -6.79
C LEU A 367 -28.00 5.40 -6.62
N VAL A 368 -27.67 4.69 -7.70
CA VAL A 368 -26.58 3.71 -7.71
C VAL A 368 -25.72 3.96 -8.94
N PHE A 369 -24.42 4.10 -8.71
CA PHE A 369 -23.44 4.13 -9.77
C PHE A 369 -23.01 2.71 -10.08
N PRO A 370 -23.20 2.21 -11.31
CA PRO A 370 -22.89 0.83 -11.66
C PRO A 370 -21.37 0.67 -11.92
N VAL A 371 -20.58 0.78 -10.84
CA VAL A 371 -19.11 0.70 -10.90
C VAL A 371 -18.65 -0.64 -11.47
N SER A 372 -19.22 -1.75 -11.02
CA SER A 372 -18.90 -3.11 -11.50
C SER A 372 -19.24 -3.27 -12.99
N ALA A 373 -20.34 -2.70 -13.47
CA ALA A 373 -20.71 -2.77 -14.89
C ALA A 373 -19.67 -2.05 -15.77
N VAL A 374 -19.20 -0.87 -15.35
CA VAL A 374 -18.16 -0.12 -16.07
C VAL A 374 -16.80 -0.82 -15.97
N ILE A 375 -16.47 -1.41 -14.82
CA ILE A 375 -15.26 -2.24 -14.66
C ILE A 375 -15.29 -3.42 -15.63
N LEU A 376 -16.44 -4.11 -15.76
CA LEU A 376 -16.58 -5.23 -16.69
C LEU A 376 -16.38 -4.80 -18.15
N GLU A 377 -16.93 -3.65 -18.53
CA GLU A 377 -16.72 -3.07 -19.88
C GLU A 377 -15.25 -2.69 -20.14
N ARG A 378 -14.44 -2.51 -19.08
CA ARG A 378 -13.01 -2.15 -19.12
C ARG A 378 -12.13 -3.17 -18.40
N ILE A 379 -12.47 -4.45 -18.52
CA ILE A 379 -11.87 -5.50 -17.70
C ILE A 379 -10.34 -5.59 -17.85
N ASP A 380 -9.81 -5.33 -19.04
CA ASP A 380 -8.37 -5.38 -19.29
C ASP A 380 -7.63 -4.22 -18.59
N ASP A 381 -8.19 -3.01 -18.61
CA ASP A 381 -7.64 -1.86 -17.87
C ASP A 381 -7.67 -2.12 -16.35
N TYR A 382 -8.75 -2.74 -15.86
CA TYR A 382 -8.89 -3.10 -14.46
C TYR A 382 -7.84 -4.13 -14.03
N ARG A 383 -7.65 -5.19 -14.82
CA ARG A 383 -6.60 -6.20 -14.59
C ARG A 383 -5.22 -5.57 -14.60
N GLN A 384 -4.91 -4.75 -15.61
CA GLN A 384 -3.62 -4.04 -15.69
C GLN A 384 -3.38 -3.15 -14.46
N THR A 385 -4.42 -2.51 -13.93
CA THR A 385 -4.32 -1.68 -12.72
C THR A 385 -3.97 -2.51 -11.48
N LEU A 386 -4.59 -3.68 -11.31
CA LEU A 386 -4.26 -4.61 -10.22
C LEU A 386 -2.82 -5.15 -10.36
N GLU A 387 -2.46 -5.59 -11.58
CA GLU A 387 -1.15 -6.16 -11.88
C GLU A 387 -0.01 -5.16 -11.76
N HIS A 388 -0.24 -3.88 -12.08
CA HIS A 388 0.73 -2.80 -11.90
C HIS A 388 1.19 -2.71 -10.44
N TYR A 389 0.28 -2.98 -9.49
CA TYR A 389 0.61 -3.05 -8.07
C TYR A 389 1.20 -4.41 -7.68
N SER A 390 0.59 -5.53 -8.09
CA SER A 390 0.93 -6.86 -7.58
C SER A 390 2.22 -7.45 -8.15
N LYS A 391 2.47 -7.32 -9.47
CA LYS A 391 3.61 -7.99 -10.13
C LYS A 391 4.97 -7.61 -9.54
N PRO A 392 5.31 -6.32 -9.35
CA PRO A 392 6.61 -5.95 -8.78
C PRO A 392 6.81 -6.39 -7.33
N ARG A 393 5.71 -6.71 -6.62
CA ARG A 393 5.74 -7.23 -5.24
C ARG A 393 5.90 -8.75 -5.24
N LEU A 394 5.23 -9.45 -6.14
CA LEU A 394 5.34 -10.89 -6.29
C LEU A 394 6.80 -11.33 -6.52
N ASP A 395 7.56 -10.58 -7.33
CA ASP A 395 8.99 -10.83 -7.58
C ASP A 395 9.88 -10.77 -6.32
N LEU A 396 9.36 -10.21 -5.21
CA LEU A 396 10.07 -10.07 -3.93
C LEU A 396 9.58 -11.05 -2.87
N ILE A 397 8.54 -11.84 -3.16
CA ILE A 397 7.97 -12.82 -2.24
C ILE A 397 8.60 -14.17 -2.56
N GLU A 398 9.32 -14.73 -1.60
CA GLU A 398 9.81 -16.11 -1.69
C GLU A 398 8.69 -17.01 -1.17
N TRP A 399 8.25 -17.97 -1.98
CA TRP A 399 7.12 -18.82 -1.65
C TRP A 399 7.28 -20.23 -2.20
N ARG A 400 6.52 -21.17 -1.63
CA ARG A 400 6.40 -22.54 -2.14
C ARG A 400 4.93 -22.98 -2.23
N PRO A 401 4.59 -23.92 -3.13
CA PRO A 401 3.28 -24.56 -3.12
C PRO A 401 3.11 -25.44 -1.87
N THR A 402 1.90 -25.51 -1.33
CA THR A 402 1.52 -26.42 -0.25
C THR A 402 0.85 -27.68 -0.79
N ASP A 403 0.70 -28.71 0.04
CA ASP A 403 0.01 -29.96 -0.32
C ASP A 403 -1.46 -29.76 -0.72
N LYS A 404 -2.05 -28.63 -0.34
CA LYS A 404 -3.42 -28.23 -0.72
C LYS A 404 -3.45 -27.39 -1.99
N ASN A 405 -2.36 -27.34 -2.76
CA ASN A 405 -2.20 -26.49 -3.94
C ASN A 405 -2.42 -24.99 -3.63
N ASN A 406 -2.06 -24.57 -2.42
CA ASN A 406 -2.05 -23.17 -2.00
C ASN A 406 -0.60 -22.67 -1.92
N VAL A 407 -0.36 -21.48 -1.37
CA VAL A 407 0.98 -20.90 -1.22
C VAL A 407 1.37 -20.73 0.25
N GLU A 408 2.64 -20.93 0.55
CA GLU A 408 3.27 -20.58 1.82
C GLU A 408 4.38 -19.57 1.55
N VAL A 409 4.35 -18.43 2.25
CA VAL A 409 5.36 -17.39 2.17
C VAL A 409 6.54 -17.77 3.07
N LEU A 410 7.74 -17.85 2.48
CA LEU A 410 8.96 -18.32 3.14
C LEU A 410 9.81 -17.19 3.70
N ASN A 411 9.78 -16.01 3.06
CA ASN A 411 10.53 -14.87 3.54
C ASN A 411 9.72 -14.05 4.54
N GLU A 412 10.16 -14.05 5.80
CA GLU A 412 10.01 -12.87 6.64
C GLU A 412 11.18 -11.90 6.35
N THR A 413 11.05 -10.62 6.70
CA THR A 413 12.17 -9.66 6.66
C THR A 413 13.46 -10.34 7.15
N LYS A 414 14.46 -10.47 6.26
CA LYS A 414 15.66 -11.36 6.29
C LYS A 414 16.41 -11.49 7.64
N GLN A 415 16.14 -10.61 8.59
CA GLN A 415 16.74 -10.56 9.92
C GLN A 415 16.32 -11.72 10.82
N ALA A 416 15.07 -12.19 10.73
CA ALA A 416 14.60 -13.31 11.56
C ALA A 416 15.31 -14.63 11.17
N GLY A 417 15.45 -14.88 9.87
CA GLY A 417 16.19 -16.05 9.35
C GLY A 417 17.66 -16.05 9.78
N PHE A 418 18.37 -14.93 9.62
CA PHE A 418 19.75 -14.80 10.10
C PHE A 418 19.88 -14.97 11.62
N PHE A 419 18.93 -14.46 12.41
CA PHE A 419 18.95 -14.65 13.85
C PHE A 419 18.68 -16.11 14.24
N PHE A 420 17.79 -16.81 13.54
CA PHE A 420 17.59 -18.25 13.74
C PHE A 420 18.83 -19.07 13.36
N GLU A 421 19.52 -18.74 12.27
CA GLU A 421 20.82 -19.34 11.92
C GLU A 421 21.87 -19.09 13.01
N CYS A 422 21.94 -17.87 13.55
CA CYS A 422 22.84 -17.53 14.66
C CYS A 422 22.48 -18.27 15.96
N VAL A 423 21.19 -18.42 16.27
CA VAL A 423 20.71 -19.19 17.42
C VAL A 423 21.04 -20.67 17.25
N GLU A 424 20.79 -21.24 16.06
CA GLU A 424 21.13 -22.62 15.72
C GLU A 424 22.63 -22.87 15.88
N GLU A 425 23.47 -22.01 15.31
CA GLU A 425 24.93 -22.12 15.42
C GLU A 425 25.40 -21.97 16.87
N THR A 426 24.81 -21.05 17.64
CA THR A 426 25.14 -20.87 19.07
C THR A 426 24.79 -22.12 19.89
N VAL A 427 23.61 -22.70 19.67
CA VAL A 427 23.14 -23.88 20.42
C VAL A 427 23.92 -25.14 20.04
N ASN A 428 24.18 -25.34 18.74
CA ASN A 428 24.69 -26.61 18.23
C ASN A 428 26.22 -26.66 18.09
N LYS A 429 26.92 -25.51 18.02
CA LYS A 429 28.38 -25.44 17.95
C LYS A 429 29.00 -24.67 19.10
N THR A 430 28.67 -23.38 19.22
CA THR A 430 29.41 -22.47 20.12
C THR A 430 29.32 -22.89 21.59
N LEU A 431 28.12 -23.22 22.08
CA LEU A 431 27.93 -23.67 23.47
C LEU A 431 28.63 -25.01 23.77
N PRO A 432 28.48 -26.07 22.94
CA PRO A 432 29.23 -27.32 23.11
C PRO A 432 30.76 -27.14 23.12
N GLU A 433 31.29 -26.28 22.25
CA GLU A 433 32.72 -25.99 22.14
C GLU A 433 33.25 -25.27 23.39
N GLU A 434 32.56 -24.23 23.87
CA GLU A 434 32.91 -23.50 25.09
C GLU A 434 32.84 -24.39 26.34
N VAL A 435 31.81 -25.23 26.47
CA VAL A 435 31.69 -26.21 27.56
C VAL A 435 32.85 -27.22 27.52
N SER A 436 33.26 -27.64 26.33
CA SER A 436 34.38 -28.57 26.16
C SER A 436 35.72 -27.91 26.51
N TYR A 437 35.93 -26.66 26.08
CA TYR A 437 37.09 -25.85 26.41
C TYR A 437 37.24 -25.64 27.92
N LEU A 438 36.15 -25.25 28.62
CA LEU A 438 36.17 -25.07 30.07
C LEU A 438 36.46 -26.36 30.84
N LYS A 439 35.99 -27.51 30.34
CA LYS A 439 36.31 -28.84 30.91
C LYS A 439 37.78 -29.22 30.74
N THR A 440 38.44 -28.75 29.68
CA THR A 440 39.89 -28.96 29.49
C THR A 440 40.76 -28.02 30.31
N CYS A 441 40.26 -26.83 30.69
CA CYS A 441 40.98 -25.88 31.54
C CYS A 441 40.83 -26.13 33.06
N THR A 442 40.02 -27.11 33.47
CA THR A 442 39.81 -27.49 34.89
C THR A 442 40.54 -28.78 35.29
N LYS A 443 41.47 -29.26 34.46
CA LYS A 443 42.54 -30.20 34.83
C LYS A 443 43.86 -29.46 34.83
#